data_AF-A0A7S0MMF9-F1
#
_entry.id   AF-A0A7S0MMF9-F1
#
_cell.length_a   1.000
_cell.length_b   1.000
_cell.length_c   1.000
_cell.angle_alpha   90.00
_cell.angle_beta   90.00
_cell.angle_gamma   90.00
#
_symmetry.space_group_name_H-M   'P 1'
#
loop_
_entity.id
_entity.type
_entity.pdbx_description
1 polymer ?
#
loop_
_entity_poly.entity_id
_entity_poly.type
_entity_poly.pdbx_seq_one_letter_code
_entity_poly.pdbx_strand_id
1 'polypeptide(L)'
;ACLAPDNAGFLLQGIETLPLRMQRHVDNALAVAKHLKAHPRVAWVRFPGLPDDSQYDLNRRYLRGLGGGMVVFGIRGGAEEGRRFIEGLRLFSHLANVGDAK
;
A
#
# COMPACT_ATOMS: atom_id res chain seq x y z
N ALA A 1 8.80 -29.27 10.12
CA ALA A 1 7.83 -28.42 10.86
C ALA A 1 6.71 -28.00 9.91
N CYS A 2 5.48 -27.90 10.38
CA CYS A 2 4.30 -27.48 9.60
C CYS A 2 3.53 -26.36 10.34
N LEU A 3 2.54 -25.74 9.67
CA LEU A 3 1.69 -24.70 10.25
C LEU A 3 0.82 -25.29 11.38
N ALA A 4 0.75 -24.58 12.51
CA ALA A 4 -0.13 -24.97 13.62
C ALA A 4 -1.61 -24.98 13.16
N PRO A 5 -2.44 -25.92 13.64
CA PRO A 5 -3.82 -26.07 13.19
C PRO A 5 -4.65 -24.80 13.42
N ASP A 6 -4.47 -24.11 14.54
CA ASP A 6 -5.20 -22.87 14.84
C ASP A 6 -4.85 -21.75 13.84
N ASN A 7 -3.57 -21.61 13.48
CA ASN A 7 -3.13 -20.63 12.48
C ASN A 7 -3.67 -20.96 11.09
N ALA A 8 -3.77 -22.25 10.75
CA ALA A 8 -4.40 -22.69 9.50
C ALA A 8 -5.90 -22.32 9.48
N GLY A 9 -6.60 -22.51 10.60
CA GLY A 9 -8.00 -22.08 10.76
C GLY A 9 -8.19 -20.58 10.55
N PHE A 10 -7.37 -19.75 11.21
CA PHE A 10 -7.43 -18.29 11.04
C PHE A 10 -7.12 -17.84 9.62
N LEU A 11 -6.15 -18.47 8.95
CA LEU A 11 -5.82 -18.18 7.56
C LEU A 11 -7.00 -18.48 6.63
N LEU A 12 -7.64 -19.64 6.79
CA LEU A 12 -8.79 -20.04 5.99
C LEU A 12 -9.95 -19.05 6.15
N GLN A 13 -10.28 -18.66 7.39
CA GLN A 13 -11.29 -17.63 7.66
C GLN A 13 -10.92 -16.28 7.02
N GLY A 14 -9.65 -15.89 7.05
CA GLY A 14 -9.17 -14.66 6.42
C GLY A 14 -9.31 -14.67 4.89
N ILE A 15 -9.13 -15.83 4.24
CA ILE A 15 -9.20 -15.98 2.79
C ILE A 15 -10.61 -15.70 2.26
N GLU A 16 -11.66 -16.04 3.00
CA GLU A 16 -13.06 -15.85 2.57
C GLU A 16 -13.38 -14.39 2.20
N THR A 17 -12.73 -13.43 2.87
CA THR A 17 -12.92 -11.99 2.63
C THR A 17 -11.81 -11.35 1.80
N LEU A 18 -10.79 -12.11 1.40
CA LEU A 18 -9.64 -11.59 0.66
C LEU A 18 -10.01 -10.83 -0.62
N PRO A 19 -10.94 -11.32 -1.48
CA PRO A 19 -11.29 -10.59 -2.70
C PRO A 19 -11.86 -9.20 -2.43
N LEU A 20 -12.72 -9.08 -1.41
CA LEU A 20 -13.36 -7.81 -1.03
C LEU A 20 -12.35 -6.84 -0.42
N ARG A 21 -11.49 -7.33 0.48
CA ARG A 21 -10.43 -6.52 1.10
C ARG A 21 -9.43 -6.04 0.06
N MET A 22 -8.98 -6.91 -0.84
CA MET A 22 -8.00 -6.54 -1.86
C MET A 22 -8.54 -5.50 -2.84
N GLN A 23 -9.80 -5.59 -3.24
CA GLN A 23 -10.43 -4.55 -4.06
C GLN A 23 -10.36 -3.19 -3.35
N ARG A 24 -10.74 -3.13 -2.07
CA ARG A 24 -10.71 -1.88 -1.30
C ARG A 24 -9.28 -1.37 -1.08
N HIS A 25 -8.32 -2.24 -0.81
CA HIS A 25 -6.91 -1.85 -0.67
C HIS A 25 -6.36 -1.23 -1.96
N VAL A 26 -6.66 -1.83 -3.12
CA VAL A 26 -6.26 -1.32 -4.43
C VAL A 26 -6.86 0.05 -4.69
N ASP A 27 -8.17 0.20 -4.49
CA ASP A 27 -8.87 1.47 -4.76
C ASP A 27 -8.33 2.60 -3.86
N ASN A 28 -8.14 2.31 -2.57
CA ASN A 28 -7.59 3.26 -1.61
C ASN A 28 -6.14 3.62 -1.94
N ALA A 29 -5.30 2.64 -2.28
CA ALA A 29 -3.90 2.88 -2.63
C ALA A 29 -3.77 3.77 -3.87
N LEU A 30 -4.58 3.54 -4.91
CA LEU A 30 -4.60 4.40 -6.10
C LEU A 30 -5.01 5.84 -5.76
N ALA A 31 -6.01 6.02 -4.90
CA ALA A 31 -6.45 7.34 -4.45
C ALA A 31 -5.34 8.07 -3.67
N VAL A 32 -4.69 7.38 -2.73
CA VAL A 32 -3.57 7.92 -1.95
C VAL A 32 -2.38 8.25 -2.86
N ALA A 33 -2.01 7.37 -3.79
CA ALA A 33 -0.90 7.60 -4.72
C ALA A 33 -1.14 8.84 -5.58
N LYS A 34 -2.36 9.02 -6.11
CA LYS A 34 -2.75 10.23 -6.87
C LYS A 34 -2.67 11.49 -6.01
N HIS A 35 -3.19 11.44 -4.78
CA HIS A 35 -3.14 12.56 -3.85
C HIS A 35 -1.69 12.96 -3.52
N LEU A 36 -0.85 12.00 -3.15
CA LEU A 36 0.55 12.24 -2.81
C LEU A 36 1.33 12.79 -4.01
N LYS A 37 1.07 12.28 -5.21
CA LYS A 37 1.75 12.74 -6.43
C LYS A 37 1.46 14.21 -6.75
N ALA A 38 0.26 14.69 -6.43
CA ALA A 38 -0.12 16.08 -6.62
C ALA A 38 0.34 17.00 -5.46
N HIS A 39 0.85 16.44 -4.36
CA HIS A 39 1.12 17.20 -3.16
C HIS A 39 2.51 17.89 -3.21
N PRO A 40 2.63 19.22 -2.99
CA PRO A 40 3.88 19.97 -3.21
C PRO A 40 5.04 19.56 -2.29
N ARG A 41 4.73 19.06 -1.09
CA ARG A 41 5.74 18.54 -0.14
C ARG A 41 6.24 17.12 -0.46
N VAL A 42 5.68 16.46 -1.46
CA VAL A 42 6.15 15.14 -1.92
C VAL A 42 7.13 15.35 -3.08
N ALA A 43 8.26 14.63 -3.05
CA ALA A 43 9.30 14.72 -4.07
C ALA A 43 9.02 13.75 -5.23
N TRP A 44 8.56 12.54 -4.91
CA TRP A 44 8.26 11.50 -5.88
C TRP A 44 7.30 10.46 -5.27
N VAL A 45 6.59 9.74 -6.13
CA VAL A 45 5.72 8.61 -5.77
C VAL A 45 6.06 7.42 -6.66
N ARG A 46 6.05 6.22 -6.09
CA ARG A 46 6.16 4.93 -6.78
C ARG A 46 4.89 4.13 -6.52
N PHE A 47 4.13 3.89 -7.57
CA PHE A 47 2.92 3.09 -7.55
C PHE A 47 2.67 2.54 -8.96
N PRO A 48 2.71 1.22 -9.18
CA PRO A 48 2.62 0.67 -10.54
C PRO A 48 1.30 0.96 -11.25
N GLY A 49 0.24 1.38 -10.53
CA GLY A 49 -1.01 1.84 -11.12
C GLY A 49 -0.99 3.28 -11.68
N LEU A 50 0.09 4.04 -11.47
CA LEU A 50 0.26 5.38 -12.06
C LEU A 50 0.86 5.28 -13.47
N PRO A 51 0.33 6.02 -14.47
CA PRO A 51 0.81 5.93 -15.87
C PRO A 51 2.28 6.27 -16.11
N ASP A 52 2.89 7.06 -15.23
CA ASP A 52 4.29 7.48 -15.31
C ASP A 52 5.24 6.67 -14.41
N ASP A 53 4.73 5.64 -13.73
CA ASP A 53 5.59 4.71 -13.02
C ASP A 53 6.32 3.81 -14.01
N SER A 54 7.62 3.60 -13.79
CA SER A 54 8.46 2.69 -14.59
C SER A 54 7.90 1.27 -14.72
N GLN A 55 7.05 0.82 -13.80
CA GLN A 55 6.45 -0.50 -13.79
C GLN A 55 5.02 -0.53 -14.36
N TYR A 56 4.51 0.59 -14.92
CA TYR A 56 3.13 0.69 -15.38
C TYR A 56 2.74 -0.37 -16.41
N ASP A 57 3.58 -0.59 -17.42
CA ASP A 57 3.29 -1.59 -18.46
C ASP A 57 3.34 -3.04 -17.93
N LEU A 58 4.27 -3.33 -17.01
CA LEU A 58 4.33 -4.63 -16.35
C LEU A 58 3.12 -4.85 -15.42
N ASN A 59 2.66 -3.80 -14.75
CA ASN A 59 1.44 -3.82 -13.96
C ASN A 59 0.19 -4.07 -14.84
N ARG A 60 0.10 -3.46 -16.02
CA ARG A 60 -0.97 -3.77 -16.99
C ARG A 60 -0.93 -5.24 -17.43
N ARG A 61 0.27 -5.76 -17.71
CA ARG A 61 0.45 -7.15 -18.17
C ARG A 61 0.14 -8.19 -17.09
N TYR A 62 0.66 -8.01 -15.88
CA TYR A 62 0.65 -9.07 -14.86
C TYR A 62 -0.41 -8.87 -13.77
N LEU A 63 -0.81 -7.63 -13.49
CA LEU A 63 -1.69 -7.27 -12.38
C LEU A 63 -2.99 -6.61 -12.85
N ARG A 64 -3.32 -6.76 -14.15
CA ARG A 64 -4.52 -6.19 -14.78
C ARG A 64 -4.64 -4.67 -14.61
N GLY A 65 -3.50 -3.99 -14.41
CA GLY A 65 -3.44 -2.55 -14.20
C GLY A 65 -3.79 -2.08 -12.79
N LEU A 66 -4.04 -2.98 -11.83
CA LEU A 66 -4.56 -2.61 -10.51
C LEU A 66 -3.53 -1.92 -9.59
N GLY A 67 -2.23 -2.19 -9.74
CA GLY A 67 -1.16 -1.55 -8.95
C GLY A 67 -0.93 -2.13 -7.56
N GLY A 68 -1.94 -2.76 -6.94
CA GLY A 68 -1.85 -3.39 -5.62
C GLY A 68 -2.16 -2.42 -4.46
N GLY A 69 -1.92 -2.87 -3.23
CA GLY A 69 -2.28 -2.13 -2.00
C GLY A 69 -1.14 -1.29 -1.38
N MET A 70 0.05 -1.23 -1.99
CA MET A 70 1.22 -0.56 -1.41
C MET A 70 1.59 0.69 -2.20
N VAL A 71 1.83 1.79 -1.49
CA VAL A 71 2.28 3.07 -2.05
C VAL A 71 3.60 3.44 -1.40
N VAL A 72 4.60 3.79 -2.20
CA VAL A 72 5.90 4.27 -1.70
C VAL A 72 6.11 5.69 -2.21
N PHE A 73 6.60 6.58 -1.36
CA PHE A 73 6.83 7.97 -1.73
C PHE A 73 7.98 8.57 -0.92
N GLY A 74 8.58 9.63 -1.47
CA GLY A 74 9.60 10.42 -0.79
C GLY A 74 9.07 11.80 -0.41
N ILE A 75 9.22 12.20 0.85
CA ILE A 75 8.90 13.55 1.31
C ILE A 75 10.10 14.49 1.08
N ARG A 76 9.82 15.77 0.81
CA ARG A 76 10.84 16.82 0.79
C ARG A 76 11.26 17.16 2.23
N GLY A 77 12.53 17.50 2.44
CA GLY A 77 13.07 17.89 3.76
C GLY A 77 13.76 16.75 4.54
N GLY A 78 13.85 15.55 3.96
CA GLY A 78 14.70 14.48 4.50
C GLY A 78 14.13 13.80 5.76
N ALA A 79 15.02 13.20 6.55
CA ALA A 79 14.66 12.31 7.65
C ALA A 79 13.81 12.97 8.75
N GLU A 80 14.13 14.21 9.13
CA GLU A 80 13.39 14.91 10.18
C GLU A 80 11.94 15.22 9.77
N GLU A 81 11.72 15.65 8.52
CA GLU A 81 10.36 15.86 8.01
C GLU A 81 9.61 14.53 7.86
N GLY A 82 10.31 13.45 7.47
CA GLY A 82 9.75 12.10 7.46
C GLY A 82 9.30 11.65 8.85
N ARG A 83 10.11 11.90 9.88
CA ARG A 83 9.77 11.58 11.28
C ARG A 83 8.54 12.35 11.74
N ARG A 84 8.49 13.68 11.53
CA ARG A 84 7.32 14.50 11.87
C ARG A 84 6.06 14.05 11.14
N PHE A 85 6.19 13.67 9.87
CA PHE A 85 5.08 13.15 9.08
C PHE A 85 4.54 11.87 9.70
N ILE A 86 5.39 10.86 9.97
CA ILE A 86 4.98 9.58 10.56
C ILE A 86 4.36 9.78 11.96
N GLU A 87 5.00 10.57 12.81
CA GLU A 87 4.52 10.87 14.18
C GLU A 87 3.19 11.64 14.19
N GLY A 88 2.86 12.35 13.10
CA GLY A 88 1.61 13.11 12.96
C GLY A 88 0.41 12.30 12.46
N LEU A 89 0.61 11.06 12.00
CA LEU A 89 -0.46 10.22 11.49
C LEU A 89 -1.30 9.64 12.64
N ARG A 90 -2.62 9.79 12.53
CA ARG A 90 -3.58 9.23 13.50
C ARG A 90 -4.27 7.95 13.02
N LEU A 91 -4.28 7.75 11.71
CA LEU A 91 -4.92 6.60 11.07
C LEU A 91 -3.92 5.49 10.75
N PHE A 92 -2.75 5.86 10.23
CA PHE A 92 -1.70 4.90 9.88
C PHE A 92 -0.81 4.62 11.09
N SER A 93 -0.65 3.35 11.43
CA SER A 93 0.24 2.92 12.51
C SER A 93 1.68 2.77 12.01
N HIS A 94 2.67 3.17 12.81
CA HIS A 94 4.09 2.96 12.50
C HIS A 94 4.50 1.52 12.87
N LEU A 95 4.44 0.62 11.89
CA LEU A 95 4.62 -0.83 12.08
C LEU A 95 5.47 -1.42 10.93
N ALA A 96 6.09 -2.56 11.17
CA ALA A 96 6.77 -3.33 10.11
C ALA A 96 5.83 -4.22 9.28
N ASN A 97 4.65 -4.56 9.82
CA ASN A 97 3.69 -5.45 9.18
C ASN A 97 2.82 -4.70 8.15
N VAL A 98 2.46 -5.38 7.06
CA VAL A 98 1.63 -4.84 5.97
C VAL A 98 0.56 -5.85 5.54
N GLY A 99 -0.48 -5.38 4.83
CA GLY A 99 -1.52 -6.23 4.23
C GLY A 99 -2.69 -6.55 5.17
N ASP A 100 -2.72 -5.95 6.36
CA ASP A 100 -3.88 -5.99 7.25
C ASP A 100 -4.94 -4.97 6.82
N ALA A 101 -6.18 -5.18 7.25
CA ALA A 101 -7.34 -4.34 6.97
C ALA A 101 -7.49 -3.14 7.91
N LYS A 102 -6.66 -3.05 8.96
CA LYS A 102 -6.81 -2.09 10.06
C LYS A 102 -5.96 -0.84 9.89
#